data_AF-A0A1Y5F196-F1
#
_entry.id   AF-A0A1Y5F196-F1
#
_cell.length_a   1.000
_cell.length_b   1.000
_cell.length_c   1.000
_cell.angle_alpha   90.00
_cell.angle_beta   90.00
_cell.angle_gamma   90.00
#
_symmetry.space_group_name_H-M   'P 1'
#
loop_
_entity.id
_entity.type
_entity.pdbx_description
1 polymer ?
#
loop_
_entity_poly.entity_id
_entity_poly.type
_entity_poly.pdbx_seq_one_letter_code
_entity_poly.pdbx_strand_id
1 'polypeptide(L)'
;MKVLIFAISTFLLISCGADQLNKKETTSGASSSSPISQSCNCTFEYNPVCSGGQTYDNSCIAGCNGVEVYSNGRCECNTQSGEVCAQPPMPVCPQGMACAQVMPMPLIYPSECDMKRAGAQFIKNGSCN
;
A
#
# COMPACT_ATOMS: atom_id res chain seq x y z
N MET A 1 -14.62 11.90 70.46
CA MET A 1 -13.87 13.06 69.93
C MET A 1 -14.79 13.83 68.99
N LYS A 2 -14.57 15.14 68.89
CA LYS A 2 -15.52 16.18 68.47
C LYS A 2 -16.14 15.99 67.08
N VAL A 3 -17.38 16.50 66.99
CA VAL A 3 -18.32 16.59 65.86
C VAL A 3 -17.87 17.62 64.81
N LEU A 4 -17.98 17.23 63.54
CA LEU A 4 -18.40 17.98 62.34
C LEU A 4 -18.38 19.53 62.38
N ILE A 5 -17.53 20.19 61.59
CA ILE A 5 -17.76 21.58 61.09
C ILE A 5 -17.29 21.70 59.62
N PHE A 6 -18.15 22.36 58.86
CA PHE A 6 -18.31 22.36 57.41
C PHE A 6 -17.24 23.13 56.61
N ALA A 7 -16.98 22.60 55.42
CA ALA A 7 -16.30 23.25 54.32
C ALA A 7 -17.13 24.41 53.77
N ILE A 8 -16.77 25.66 54.08
CA ILE A 8 -17.17 26.84 53.31
C ILE A 8 -16.09 27.93 53.46
N SER A 9 -15.29 28.13 52.40
CA SER A 9 -14.64 29.41 52.10
C SER A 9 -14.17 29.31 50.65
N THR A 10 -15.05 29.61 49.68
CA THR A 10 -14.99 30.88 48.95
C THR A 10 -13.58 31.27 48.54
N PHE A 11 -13.13 30.78 47.38
CA PHE A 11 -12.25 31.59 46.56
C PHE A 11 -12.80 31.64 45.14
N LEU A 12 -13.67 32.64 44.99
CA LEU A 12 -13.99 33.33 43.74
C LEU A 12 -12.71 33.72 43.00
N LEU A 13 -12.47 33.14 41.84
CA LEU A 13 -11.83 33.78 40.67
C LEU A 13 -12.39 33.01 39.44
N ILE A 14 -13.53 33.40 38.88
CA ILE A 14 -13.64 34.41 37.81
C ILE A 14 -12.50 34.32 36.79
N SER A 15 -12.78 33.63 35.68
CA SER A 15 -12.51 34.22 34.37
C SER A 15 -13.44 33.63 33.31
N CYS A 16 -14.35 34.48 32.87
CA CYS A 16 -15.06 34.38 31.60
C CYS A 16 -14.23 35.18 30.60
N GLY A 17 -13.91 34.60 29.44
CA GLY A 17 -13.28 35.32 28.33
C GLY A 17 -13.91 34.85 27.02
N ALA A 18 -14.66 35.74 26.38
CA ALA A 18 -15.21 35.58 25.03
C ALA A 18 -14.54 36.59 24.08
N ASP A 19 -14.33 36.12 22.85
CA ASP A 19 -14.32 36.85 21.57
C ASP A 19 -13.23 37.89 21.24
N GLN A 20 -12.49 37.67 20.13
CA GLN A 20 -12.95 38.06 18.79
C GLN A 20 -11.96 37.66 17.68
N LEU A 21 -12.55 37.16 16.58
CA LEU A 21 -12.26 37.43 15.17
C LEU A 21 -10.90 38.06 14.80
N ASN A 22 -10.06 37.30 14.08
CA ASN A 22 -9.42 37.87 12.90
C ASN A 22 -9.39 36.86 11.75
N LYS A 23 -10.23 37.19 10.76
CA LYS A 23 -10.32 36.65 9.42
C LYS A 23 -8.97 36.84 8.72
N LYS A 24 -8.29 35.76 8.34
CA LYS A 24 -7.40 35.82 7.17
C LYS A 24 -8.04 35.02 6.05
N GLU A 25 -8.86 35.71 5.26
CA GLU A 25 -9.02 35.34 3.86
C GLU A 25 -7.63 35.35 3.24
N THR A 26 -7.10 34.16 2.97
CA THR A 26 -6.08 33.98 1.95
C THR A 26 -6.73 33.12 0.89
N THR A 27 -7.09 33.79 -0.20
CA THR A 27 -7.58 33.24 -1.44
C THR A 27 -6.57 32.22 -1.96
N SER A 28 -6.85 30.95 -1.77
CA SER A 28 -6.07 29.83 -2.30
C SER A 28 -7.05 28.81 -2.84
N GLY A 29 -6.87 28.41 -4.10
CA GLY A 29 -7.69 27.42 -4.79
C GLY A 29 -7.89 26.15 -3.94
N ALA A 30 -9.11 25.62 -4.00
CA ALA A 30 -9.58 24.55 -3.12
C ALA A 30 -8.81 23.24 -3.32
N SER A 31 -7.75 23.08 -2.54
CA SER A 31 -7.27 21.82 -2.01
C SER A 31 -7.95 21.63 -0.64
N SER A 32 -8.82 20.63 -0.52
CA SER A 32 -9.64 20.41 0.66
C SER A 32 -8.92 19.55 1.69
N SER A 33 -8.33 20.20 2.70
CA SER A 33 -7.96 19.58 3.96
C SER A 33 -9.20 19.41 4.85
N SER A 34 -9.87 18.28 4.68
CA SER A 34 -10.76 17.69 5.69
C SER A 34 -10.11 16.36 6.09
N PRO A 35 -10.22 15.84 7.34
CA PRO A 35 -9.79 14.48 7.64
C PRO A 35 -10.82 13.53 7.02
N ILE A 36 -10.86 13.55 5.68
CA ILE A 36 -11.56 12.60 4.87
C ILE A 36 -10.71 11.35 5.08
N SER A 37 -11.26 10.36 5.76
CA SER A 37 -10.94 8.98 5.38
C SER A 37 -11.27 8.89 3.89
N GLN A 38 -10.33 9.25 3.02
CA GLN A 38 -10.48 9.21 1.58
C GLN A 38 -10.61 7.73 1.27
N SER A 39 -11.85 7.23 1.26
CA SER A 39 -12.14 5.96 0.64
C SER A 39 -11.76 6.13 -0.82
N CYS A 40 -10.57 5.65 -1.18
CA CYS A 40 -10.12 5.74 -2.57
C CYS A 40 -11.06 4.92 -3.43
N ASN A 41 -11.91 5.61 -4.15
CA ASN A 41 -12.95 5.02 -4.97
C ASN A 41 -12.34 4.65 -6.33
N CYS A 42 -11.48 3.65 -6.32
CA CYS A 42 -10.83 3.09 -7.50
C CYS A 42 -11.47 1.75 -7.88
N THR A 43 -11.49 1.44 -9.18
CA THR A 43 -11.87 0.11 -9.65
C THR A 43 -10.77 -0.90 -9.36
N PHE A 44 -11.12 -2.19 -9.40
CA PHE A 44 -10.16 -3.30 -9.33
C PHE A 44 -9.55 -3.64 -10.70
N GLU A 45 -9.62 -2.71 -11.66
CA GLU A 45 -9.03 -2.92 -12.99
C GLU A 45 -7.50 -2.96 -12.87
N TYR A 46 -6.89 -3.91 -13.58
CA TYR A 46 -5.46 -4.13 -13.54
C TYR A 46 -4.74 -3.47 -14.73
N ASN A 47 -4.27 -2.24 -14.55
CA ASN A 47 -3.54 -1.43 -15.53
C ASN A 47 -2.31 -0.78 -14.86
N PRO A 48 -1.26 -1.56 -14.58
CA PRO A 48 -0.26 -1.20 -13.59
C PRO A 48 0.58 0.00 -14.00
N VAL A 49 1.04 0.74 -12.99
CA VAL A 49 1.99 1.84 -13.14
C VAL A 49 3.13 1.71 -12.13
N CYS A 50 4.30 2.24 -12.48
CA CYS A 50 5.50 2.19 -11.66
C CYS A 50 5.93 3.60 -11.24
N SER A 51 6.15 3.80 -9.94
CA SER A 51 6.80 5.01 -9.42
C SER A 51 7.71 4.66 -8.25
N GLY A 52 8.95 5.17 -8.26
CA GLY A 52 9.91 4.96 -7.17
C GLY A 52 10.23 3.49 -6.85
N GLY A 53 10.05 2.57 -7.81
CA GLY A 53 10.23 1.12 -7.61
C GLY A 53 9.00 0.41 -7.02
N GLN A 54 7.93 1.13 -6.72
CA GLN A 54 6.65 0.56 -6.31
C GLN A 54 5.69 0.45 -7.50
N THR A 55 5.12 -0.75 -7.67
CA THR A 55 4.05 -1.00 -8.63
C THR A 55 2.70 -0.74 -7.96
N TYR A 56 1.85 0.03 -8.62
CA TYR A 56 0.44 0.20 -8.27
C TYR A 56 -0.42 -0.54 -9.29
N ASP A 57 -1.52 -1.15 -8.85
CA ASP A 57 -2.38 -1.98 -9.72
C ASP A 57 -3.02 -1.17 -10.85
N ASN A 58 -3.27 0.13 -10.60
CA ASN A 58 -3.64 1.10 -11.62
C ASN A 58 -3.26 2.54 -11.23
N SER A 59 -3.40 3.45 -12.19
CA SER A 59 -3.10 4.89 -12.00
C SER A 59 -4.01 5.58 -10.99
N CYS A 60 -5.26 5.14 -10.82
CA CYS A 60 -6.16 5.66 -9.77
C CYS A 60 -5.59 5.37 -8.39
N ILE A 61 -5.17 4.12 -8.15
CA ILE A 61 -4.57 3.71 -6.89
C ILE A 61 -3.24 4.46 -6.65
N ALA A 62 -2.44 4.68 -7.70
CA ALA A 62 -1.23 5.51 -7.57
C ALA A 62 -1.56 6.94 -7.12
N GLY A 63 -2.49 7.62 -7.79
CA GLY A 63 -2.92 8.97 -7.44
C GLY A 63 -3.55 9.07 -6.05
N CYS A 64 -4.32 8.06 -5.65
CA CYS A 64 -4.84 7.89 -4.29
C CYS A 64 -3.72 7.87 -3.22
N ASN A 65 -2.56 7.30 -3.57
CA ASN A 65 -1.37 7.27 -2.71
C ASN A 65 -0.48 8.52 -2.89
N GLY A 66 -0.97 9.58 -3.55
CA GLY A 66 -0.23 10.82 -3.78
C GLY A 66 0.84 10.73 -4.87
N VAL A 67 0.76 9.73 -5.76
CA VAL A 67 1.72 9.55 -6.87
C VAL A 67 1.22 10.26 -8.12
N GLU A 68 1.93 11.31 -8.52
CA GLU A 68 1.61 12.10 -9.73
C GLU A 68 2.47 11.72 -10.95
N VAL A 69 3.70 11.25 -10.71
CA VAL A 69 4.65 10.89 -11.77
C VAL A 69 4.90 9.38 -11.73
N TYR A 70 4.59 8.72 -12.83
CA TYR A 70 4.76 7.28 -12.99
C TYR A 70 5.02 6.90 -14.44
N SER A 71 5.64 5.72 -14.62
CA SER A 71 5.76 5.06 -15.91
C SER A 71 4.64 4.03 -16.08
N ASN A 72 4.19 3.81 -17.31
CA ASN A 72 3.24 2.74 -17.61
C ASN A 72 3.89 1.36 -17.42
N GLY A 73 3.11 0.42 -16.92
CA GLY A 73 3.56 -0.94 -16.62
C GLY A 73 4.02 -1.10 -15.17
N ARG A 74 4.28 -2.35 -14.79
CA ARG A 74 4.85 -2.68 -13.49
C ARG A 74 6.31 -2.22 -13.41
N CYS A 75 6.83 -2.05 -12.20
CA CYS A 75 8.25 -1.82 -12.00
C CYS A 75 9.07 -3.04 -12.42
N GLU A 76 10.28 -2.80 -12.91
CA GLU A 76 11.26 -3.83 -13.20
C GLU A 76 11.71 -4.55 -11.92
N CYS A 77 12.11 -5.81 -12.04
CA CYS A 77 12.64 -6.54 -10.91
C CYS A 77 14.09 -6.15 -10.71
N ASN A 78 14.45 -5.85 -9.45
CA ASN A 78 15.84 -5.64 -9.08
C ASN A 78 16.49 -6.99 -8.77
N THR A 79 17.70 -7.21 -9.29
CA THR A 79 18.51 -8.42 -9.09
C THR A 79 19.20 -8.50 -7.72
N GLN A 80 18.99 -7.52 -6.83
CA GLN A 80 19.57 -7.49 -5.48
C GLN A 80 19.23 -8.69 -4.59
N SER A 81 18.17 -9.46 -4.90
CA SER A 81 17.79 -10.65 -4.13
C SER A 81 18.54 -11.93 -4.53
N GLY A 82 19.33 -11.90 -5.60
CA GLY A 82 20.08 -13.06 -6.10
C GLY A 82 19.21 -14.14 -6.75
N GLU A 83 19.87 -15.12 -7.38
CA GLU A 83 19.18 -16.18 -8.12
C GLU A 83 18.42 -17.14 -7.18
N VAL A 84 17.26 -17.61 -7.62
CA VAL A 84 16.43 -18.58 -6.89
C VAL A 84 15.97 -19.72 -7.79
N CYS A 85 15.95 -20.93 -7.26
CA CYS A 85 15.32 -22.08 -7.88
C CYS A 85 13.85 -22.15 -7.46
N ALA A 86 12.94 -22.21 -8.43
CA ALA A 86 11.51 -22.26 -8.17
C ALA A 86 10.75 -23.10 -9.20
N GLN A 87 9.62 -23.63 -8.75
CA GLN A 87 8.68 -24.39 -9.56
C GLN A 87 7.75 -23.42 -10.31
N PRO A 88 7.82 -23.32 -11.66
CA PRO A 88 6.91 -22.48 -12.41
C PRO A 88 5.46 -22.99 -12.30
N PRO A 89 4.45 -22.13 -12.55
CA PRO A 89 3.06 -22.57 -12.59
C PRO A 89 2.85 -23.60 -13.71
N MET A 90 1.90 -24.51 -13.51
CA MET A 90 1.54 -25.46 -14.55
C MET A 90 1.00 -24.71 -15.78
N PRO A 91 1.44 -25.08 -17.00
CA PRO A 91 0.89 -24.50 -18.20
C PRO A 91 -0.59 -24.88 -18.35
N VAL A 92 -1.37 -24.02 -18.97
CA VAL A 92 -2.72 -24.37 -19.41
C VAL A 92 -2.59 -25.36 -20.57
N CYS A 93 -3.16 -26.56 -20.42
CA CYS A 93 -3.13 -27.53 -21.52
C CYS A 93 -4.25 -27.23 -22.53
N PRO A 94 -4.00 -27.49 -23.83
CA PRO A 94 -5.06 -27.54 -24.83
C PRO A 94 -6.14 -28.55 -24.45
N GLN A 95 -7.38 -28.27 -24.84
CA GLN A 95 -8.51 -29.12 -24.54
C GLN A 95 -8.33 -30.51 -25.17
N GLY A 96 -8.45 -31.56 -24.35
CA GLY A 96 -8.29 -32.96 -24.79
C GLY A 96 -6.92 -33.58 -24.52
N MET A 97 -5.96 -32.83 -23.96
CA MET A 97 -4.70 -33.37 -23.46
C MET A 97 -4.73 -33.46 -21.93
N ALA A 98 -4.30 -34.59 -21.37
CA ALA A 98 -4.19 -34.74 -19.92
C ALA A 98 -2.91 -34.04 -19.41
N CYS A 99 -3.06 -32.94 -18.67
CA CYS A 99 -1.94 -32.20 -18.04
C CYS A 99 -1.12 -33.02 -17.04
N ALA A 100 -1.63 -34.17 -16.60
CA ALA A 100 -1.07 -34.96 -15.51
C ALA A 100 0.37 -35.43 -15.76
N GLN A 101 0.86 -35.41 -17.00
CA GLN A 101 2.18 -35.92 -17.37
C GLN A 101 3.24 -34.83 -17.60
N VAL A 102 2.88 -33.54 -17.51
CA VAL A 102 3.79 -32.42 -17.80
C VAL A 102 3.92 -31.48 -16.60
N MET A 103 4.41 -32.01 -15.48
CA MET A 103 4.91 -31.14 -14.41
C MET A 103 6.15 -30.42 -14.94
N PRO A 104 6.17 -29.07 -14.96
CA PRO A 104 7.33 -28.36 -15.48
C PRO A 104 8.53 -28.59 -14.56
N MET A 105 9.73 -28.63 -15.11
CA MET A 105 10.94 -28.75 -14.28
C MET A 105 11.18 -27.43 -13.53
N PRO A 106 11.79 -27.48 -12.32
CA PRO A 106 12.26 -26.27 -11.64
C PRO A 106 13.18 -25.42 -12.51
N LEU A 107 12.99 -24.11 -12.48
CA LEU A 107 13.78 -23.13 -13.25
C LEU A 107 14.50 -22.18 -12.29
N ILE A 108 15.63 -21.63 -12.77
CA ILE A 108 16.37 -20.58 -12.08
C ILE A 108 15.78 -19.23 -12.50
N TYR A 109 15.35 -18.45 -11.52
CA TYR A 109 14.91 -17.07 -11.69
C TYR A 109 16.04 -16.12 -11.24
N PRO A 110 16.30 -15.02 -11.97
CA PRO A 110 17.38 -14.08 -11.64
C PRO A 110 17.23 -13.40 -10.27
N SER A 111 16.00 -13.30 -9.78
CA SER A 111 15.66 -12.66 -8.52
C SER A 111 14.39 -13.28 -7.92
N GLU A 112 14.20 -13.09 -6.61
CA GLU A 112 12.95 -13.47 -5.94
C GLU A 112 11.74 -12.71 -6.53
N CYS A 113 11.96 -11.48 -6.99
CA CYS A 113 10.94 -10.68 -7.66
C CYS A 113 10.51 -11.33 -8.98
N ASP A 114 11.45 -11.81 -9.80
CA ASP A 114 11.14 -12.44 -11.09
C ASP A 114 10.39 -13.76 -10.89
N MET A 115 10.76 -14.53 -9.87
CA MET A 115 10.03 -15.72 -9.44
C MET A 115 8.58 -15.38 -9.06
N LYS A 116 8.38 -14.41 -8.17
CA LYS A 116 7.04 -13.99 -7.73
C LYS A 116 6.19 -13.48 -8.89
N ARG A 117 6.80 -12.69 -9.79
CA ARG A 117 6.13 -12.17 -10.99
C ARG A 117 5.66 -13.30 -11.91
N ALA A 118 6.45 -14.36 -12.05
CA ALA A 118 6.07 -15.53 -12.84
C ALA A 118 5.03 -16.43 -12.15
N GLY A 119 4.66 -16.14 -10.89
CA GLY A 119 3.78 -17.00 -10.11
C GLY A 119 4.42 -18.35 -9.74
N ALA A 120 5.76 -18.41 -9.73
CA ALA A 120 6.49 -19.61 -9.40
C ALA A 120 6.56 -19.84 -7.87
N GLN A 121 6.57 -21.11 -7.47
CA GLN A 121 6.69 -21.50 -6.07
C GLN A 121 8.17 -21.69 -5.72
N PHE A 122 8.63 -20.94 -4.73
CA PHE A 122 10.00 -21.02 -4.24
C PHE A 122 10.37 -22.44 -3.79
N ILE A 123 11.57 -22.91 -4.17
CA ILE A 123 12.15 -24.17 -3.69
C ILE A 123 13.37 -23.90 -2.82
N LYS A 124 14.40 -23.25 -3.39
CA LYS A 124 15.66 -22.94 -2.70
C LYS A 124 16.38 -21.75 -3.35
N ASN A 125 17.28 -21.13 -2.60
CA ASN A 125 18.19 -20.11 -3.15
C ASN A 125 19.24 -20.76 -4.07
N GLY A 126 19.68 -20.04 -5.09
CA GLY A 126 20.68 -20.51 -6.06
C GLY A 126 20.14 -21.52 -7.08
N SER A 127 21.03 -22.33 -7.65
CA SER A 127 20.73 -23.22 -8.78
C SER A 127 19.88 -24.44 -8.42
N CYS A 128 19.15 -25.01 -9.38
CA CYS A 128 18.22 -26.13 -9.18
C CYS A 128 18.83 -27.55 -9.11
N ASN A 129 20.17 -27.64 -9.16
CA ASN A 129 20.96 -28.87 -9.23
C ASN A 129 20.85 -29.72 -7.97
#